data_AF-A0A958FNZ2-F1
#
_entry.id   AF-A0A958FNZ2-F1
#
_cell.length_a   1.000
_cell.length_b   1.000
_cell.length_c   1.000
_cell.angle_alpha   90.00
_cell.angle_beta   90.00
_cell.angle_gamma   90.00
#
_symmetry.space_group_name_H-M   'P 1'
#
loop_
_entity.id
_entity.type
_entity.pdbx_description
1 polymer ?
#
loop_
_entity_poly.entity_id
_entity_poly.type
_entity_poly.pdbx_seq_one_letter_code
_entity_poly.pdbx_strand_id
1 'polypeptide(L)'
;RMIRDGEADAFVSAGSTGAQMAASLLTLGRIKGVSRPAIGAFLPRESGVVLLIDVGANADCKPINLLQFGIMGGIFIEYATNLAKSRVALLSIGEEKSKGNELVLAAHDLMQKHLENFIGNIEGRDILHDKADVIVTDGFTGNVVLKFAESIVGIFGNSLKRRIKQNLFSLTGAFLMRPAFRAMKRAYDYEEYGGVPLLGIDGISIICHGSSSAKALKNAIHVAKIMGEKQVNKHIEEELSARGLLWGETQSSQA
;
A
#
# COMPACT_ATOMS: atom_id res chain seq x y z
N ARG A 1 -17.13 -4.52 -15.67
CA ARG A 1 -18.18 -4.31 -16.69
C ARG A 1 -19.10 -3.21 -16.20
N MET A 2 -19.94 -3.43 -15.19
CA MET A 2 -20.77 -2.39 -14.56
C MET A 2 -20.05 -1.06 -14.31
N ILE A 3 -18.82 -1.07 -13.78
CA ILE A 3 -18.03 0.18 -13.60
C ILE A 3 -17.76 0.91 -14.92
N ARG A 4 -17.24 0.18 -15.93
CA ARG A 4 -17.01 0.73 -17.27
C ARG A 4 -18.29 1.25 -17.91
N ASP A 5 -19.40 0.57 -17.65
CA ASP A 5 -20.71 0.86 -18.23
C ASP A 5 -21.46 1.95 -17.42
N GLY A 6 -20.87 2.47 -16.33
CA GLY A 6 -21.43 3.55 -15.50
C GLY A 6 -22.51 3.11 -14.50
N GLU A 7 -22.67 1.80 -14.29
CA GLU A 7 -23.68 1.21 -13.41
C GLU A 7 -23.20 0.97 -11.97
N ALA A 8 -21.89 1.13 -11.71
CA ALA A 8 -21.28 0.95 -10.40
C ALA A 8 -20.02 1.82 -10.24
N ASP A 9 -19.73 2.26 -9.02
CA ASP A 9 -18.54 3.10 -8.75
C ASP A 9 -17.28 2.29 -8.39
N ALA A 10 -17.45 1.11 -7.80
CA ALA A 10 -16.34 0.34 -7.25
C ALA A 10 -16.56 -1.19 -7.29
N PHE A 11 -15.45 -1.92 -7.35
CA PHE A 11 -15.41 -3.37 -7.30
C PHE A 11 -14.58 -3.82 -6.08
N VAL A 12 -15.21 -4.55 -5.16
CA VAL A 12 -14.55 -5.14 -3.99
C VAL A 12 -14.61 -6.66 -4.13
N SER A 13 -13.47 -7.33 -3.98
CA SER A 13 -13.43 -8.79 -4.09
C SER A 13 -12.39 -9.41 -3.14
N ALA A 14 -12.75 -10.53 -2.52
CA ALA A 14 -11.88 -11.42 -1.76
C ALA A 14 -11.47 -12.65 -2.59
N GLY A 15 -11.50 -12.54 -3.92
CA GLY A 15 -11.09 -13.60 -4.83
C GLY A 15 -9.58 -13.64 -5.07
N SER A 16 -9.18 -14.29 -6.16
CA SER A 16 -7.77 -14.29 -6.58
C SER A 16 -7.30 -12.88 -6.94
N THR A 17 -6.27 -12.38 -6.24
CA THR A 17 -5.61 -11.09 -6.49
C THR A 17 -5.23 -10.94 -7.97
N GLY A 18 -4.60 -11.96 -8.56
CA GLY A 18 -4.17 -11.94 -9.95
C GLY A 18 -5.34 -11.87 -10.93
N ALA A 19 -6.42 -12.61 -10.67
CA ALA A 19 -7.63 -12.57 -11.50
C ALA A 19 -8.33 -11.21 -11.42
N GLN A 20 -8.42 -10.63 -10.23
CA GLN A 20 -8.99 -9.31 -10.02
C GLN A 20 -8.16 -8.21 -10.69
N MET A 21 -6.83 -8.27 -10.58
CA MET A 21 -5.92 -7.35 -11.25
C MET A 21 -6.09 -7.43 -12.78
N ALA A 22 -6.07 -8.64 -13.35
CA ALA A 22 -6.25 -8.85 -14.78
C ALA A 22 -7.63 -8.34 -15.24
N ALA A 23 -8.71 -8.67 -14.53
CA ALA A 23 -10.05 -8.22 -14.87
C ALA A 23 -10.19 -6.69 -14.81
N SER A 24 -9.61 -6.06 -13.77
CA SER A 24 -9.61 -4.61 -13.61
C SER A 24 -8.85 -3.94 -14.75
N LEU A 25 -7.63 -4.39 -15.03
CA LEU A 25 -6.78 -3.81 -16.07
C LEU A 25 -7.34 -4.01 -17.48
N LEU A 26 -7.84 -5.20 -17.82
CA LEU A 26 -8.37 -5.50 -19.15
C LEU A 26 -9.73 -4.85 -19.43
N THR A 27 -10.52 -4.60 -18.37
CA THR A 27 -11.88 -4.05 -18.54
C THR A 27 -11.94 -2.55 -18.37
N LEU A 28 -11.21 -2.01 -17.39
CA LEU A 28 -11.22 -0.59 -17.05
C LEU A 28 -10.04 0.14 -17.68
N GLY A 29 -8.90 -0.54 -17.87
CA GLY A 29 -7.68 0.13 -18.29
C GLY A 29 -6.98 0.84 -17.13
N ARG A 30 -6.12 1.79 -17.47
CA ARG A 30 -5.34 2.58 -16.51
C ARG A 30 -5.80 4.03 -16.58
N ILE A 31 -5.69 4.73 -15.47
CA ILE A 31 -5.80 6.19 -15.45
C ILE A 31 -4.84 6.76 -16.50
N LYS A 32 -5.26 7.78 -17.23
CA LYS A 32 -4.42 8.41 -18.25
C LYS A 32 -3.09 8.87 -17.65
N GLY A 33 -1.99 8.54 -18.32
CA GLY A 33 -0.63 8.85 -17.85
C GLY A 33 -0.02 7.82 -16.89
N VAL A 34 -0.83 6.97 -16.24
CA VAL A 34 -0.30 5.87 -15.40
C VAL A 34 0.34 4.80 -16.28
N SER A 35 1.61 4.51 -16.00
CA SER A 35 2.37 3.47 -16.68
C SER A 35 1.95 2.08 -16.23
N ARG A 36 1.85 1.85 -14.92
CA ARG A 36 1.44 0.56 -14.36
C ARG A 36 0.59 0.78 -13.12
N PRO A 37 -0.47 -0.02 -12.90
CA PRO A 37 -1.17 -0.01 -11.63
C PRO A 37 -0.29 -0.63 -10.55
N ALA A 38 -0.58 -0.36 -9.28
CA ALA A 38 0.14 -0.93 -8.15
C ALA A 38 -0.81 -1.37 -7.04
N ILE A 39 -0.43 -2.43 -6.33
CA ILE A 39 -1.17 -2.90 -5.16
C ILE A 39 -0.53 -2.27 -3.92
N GLY A 40 -1.33 -1.57 -3.13
CA GLY A 40 -0.92 -1.10 -1.80
C GLY A 40 -1.09 -2.20 -0.74
N ALA A 41 -0.40 -2.06 0.40
CA ALA A 41 -0.72 -2.79 1.62
C ALA A 41 -0.48 -1.94 2.84
N PHE A 42 -1.37 -2.04 3.84
CA PHE A 42 -1.18 -1.38 5.11
C PHE A 42 -0.36 -2.26 6.04
N LEU A 43 0.74 -1.73 6.54
CA LEU A 43 1.53 -2.33 7.60
C LEU A 43 1.34 -1.54 8.90
N PRO A 44 1.19 -2.21 10.05
CA PRO A 44 1.08 -1.54 11.34
C PRO A 44 2.42 -0.89 11.73
N ARG A 45 2.37 0.33 12.25
CA ARG A 45 3.50 1.09 12.80
C ARG A 45 3.14 1.66 14.17
N GLU A 46 4.11 2.25 14.88
CA GLU A 46 3.91 2.73 16.25
C GLU A 46 2.71 3.67 16.43
N SER A 47 2.49 4.62 15.51
CA SER A 47 1.36 5.58 15.58
C SER A 47 0.20 5.27 14.62
N GLY A 48 0.13 4.08 14.02
CA GLY A 48 -0.99 3.71 13.14
C GLY A 48 -0.58 2.75 12.03
N VAL A 49 -0.73 3.18 10.78
CA VAL A 49 -0.32 2.39 9.59
C VAL A 49 0.53 3.18 8.63
N VAL A 50 1.36 2.45 7.89
CA VAL A 50 2.07 2.92 6.70
C VAL A 50 1.56 2.17 5.48
N LEU A 51 1.48 2.86 4.35
CA LEU A 51 1.20 2.22 3.06
C LEU A 51 2.51 1.74 2.42
N LEU A 52 2.66 0.44 2.22
CA LEU A 52 3.69 -0.14 1.36
C LEU A 52 3.15 -0.32 -0.06
N ILE A 53 3.88 0.14 -1.08
CA ILE A 53 3.45 0.08 -2.48
C ILE A 53 4.66 -0.02 -3.40
N ASP A 54 4.76 -0.94 -4.36
CA ASP A 54 3.87 -2.02 -4.76
C ASP A 54 4.15 -3.30 -3.95
N VAL A 55 3.14 -4.15 -3.75
CA VAL A 55 3.29 -5.45 -3.05
C VAL A 55 2.96 -6.66 -3.91
N GLY A 56 2.99 -6.52 -5.23
CA GLY A 56 2.96 -7.68 -6.14
C GLY A 56 2.22 -7.51 -7.45
N ALA A 57 1.83 -6.29 -7.84
CA ALA A 57 1.29 -6.08 -9.18
C ALA A 57 2.39 -6.18 -10.25
N ASN A 58 3.60 -5.74 -9.92
CA ASN A 58 4.72 -5.62 -10.85
C ASN A 58 5.99 -6.20 -10.23
N ALA A 59 6.39 -7.41 -10.66
CA ALA A 59 7.66 -7.99 -10.24
C ALA A 59 8.84 -7.14 -10.73
N ASP A 60 8.79 -6.68 -11.98
CA ASP A 60 9.81 -5.82 -12.58
C ASP A 60 9.26 -4.42 -12.84
N CYS A 61 9.98 -3.41 -12.36
CA CYS A 61 9.62 -2.00 -12.46
C CYS A 61 10.73 -1.19 -13.15
N LYS A 62 10.32 -0.10 -13.82
CA LYS A 62 11.22 0.99 -14.22
C LYS A 62 11.22 2.09 -13.16
N PRO A 63 12.26 2.95 -13.09
CA PRO A 63 12.32 4.05 -12.11
C PRO A 63 11.07 4.96 -12.10
N ILE A 64 10.53 5.25 -13.29
CA ILE A 64 9.30 6.04 -13.44
C ILE A 64 8.08 5.36 -12.80
N ASN A 65 8.04 4.02 -12.71
CA ASN A 65 6.96 3.32 -12.04
C ASN A 65 6.98 3.62 -10.54
N LEU A 66 8.15 3.59 -9.89
CA LEU A 66 8.29 3.88 -8.47
C LEU A 66 7.91 5.34 -8.16
N LEU A 67 8.32 6.29 -9.01
CA LEU A 67 7.86 7.68 -8.90
C LEU A 67 6.33 7.78 -8.93
N GLN A 68 5.68 7.13 -9.91
CA GLN A 68 4.21 7.13 -10.01
C GLN A 68 3.55 6.43 -8.82
N PHE A 69 4.15 5.36 -8.28
CA PHE A 69 3.65 4.68 -7.08
C PHE A 69 3.70 5.59 -5.86
N GLY A 70 4.77 6.38 -5.72
CA GLY A 70 4.87 7.41 -4.68
C GLY A 70 3.80 8.49 -4.80
N ILE A 71 3.54 8.99 -6.01
CA ILE A 71 2.46 9.96 -6.28
C ILE A 71 1.10 9.37 -5.92
N MET A 72 0.77 8.20 -6.48
CA MET A 72 -0.52 7.55 -6.26
C MET A 72 -0.75 7.19 -4.80
N GLY A 73 0.26 6.61 -4.13
CA GLY A 73 0.20 6.26 -2.73
C GLY A 73 0.06 7.47 -1.82
N GLY A 74 0.80 8.55 -2.11
CA GLY A 74 0.74 9.81 -1.36
C GLY A 74 -0.64 10.43 -1.40
N ILE A 75 -1.18 10.63 -2.61
CA ILE A 75 -2.55 11.15 -2.82
C ILE A 75 -3.57 10.27 -2.10
N PHE A 76 -3.50 8.95 -2.28
CA PHE A 76 -4.42 8.05 -1.62
C PHE A 76 -4.39 8.21 -0.09
N ILE A 77 -3.20 8.27 0.53
CA ILE A 77 -3.09 8.42 1.99
C ILE A 77 -3.60 9.77 2.48
N GLU A 78 -3.28 10.85 1.77
CA GLU A 78 -3.76 12.19 2.09
C GLU A 78 -5.29 12.24 2.15
N TYR A 79 -5.97 11.72 1.12
CA TYR A 79 -7.43 11.69 1.08
C TYR A 79 -8.06 10.65 2.01
N ALA A 80 -7.43 9.47 2.16
CA ALA A 80 -7.94 8.42 3.03
C ALA A 80 -7.87 8.77 4.51
N THR A 81 -6.87 9.56 4.90
CA THR A 81 -6.59 9.90 6.31
C THR A 81 -6.82 11.37 6.65
N ASN A 82 -7.21 12.20 5.67
CA ASN A 82 -7.28 13.67 5.76
C ASN A 82 -5.95 14.30 6.20
N LEU A 83 -4.83 13.69 5.77
CA LEU A 83 -3.50 14.22 6.01
C LEU A 83 -3.20 15.31 4.97
N ALA A 84 -2.68 16.45 5.41
CA ALA A 84 -2.44 17.59 4.52
C ALA A 84 -1.32 17.34 3.48
N LYS A 85 -0.27 16.60 3.86
CA LYS A 85 0.84 16.22 3.00
C LYS A 85 1.47 14.94 3.56
N SER A 86 1.48 13.87 2.77
CA SER A 86 2.06 12.58 3.12
C SER A 86 3.58 12.62 3.05
N ARG A 87 4.29 11.85 3.88
CA ARG A 87 5.74 11.62 3.74
C ARG A 87 5.96 10.36 2.92
N VAL A 88 6.62 10.50 1.77
CA VAL A 88 6.90 9.40 0.85
C VAL A 88 8.37 9.01 0.93
N ALA A 89 8.66 7.74 1.18
CA ALA A 89 10.01 7.20 1.23
C ALA A 89 10.22 6.10 0.19
N LEU A 90 11.48 5.87 -0.18
CA LEU A 90 11.89 4.78 -1.07
C LEU A 90 12.58 3.69 -0.26
N LEU A 91 12.10 2.45 -0.36
CA LEU A 91 12.73 1.33 0.33
C LEU A 91 14.08 0.99 -0.31
N SER A 92 15.14 0.96 0.49
CA SER A 92 16.49 0.64 0.05
C SER A 92 17.22 -0.22 1.08
N ILE A 93 18.45 -0.61 0.72
CA ILE A 93 19.41 -1.33 1.58
C ILE A 93 20.27 -0.38 2.43
N GLY A 94 20.01 0.93 2.38
CA GLY A 94 20.69 1.97 3.16
C GLY A 94 19.99 3.32 3.01
N GLU A 95 20.12 4.18 4.00
CA GLU A 95 19.50 5.53 4.01
C GLU A 95 20.21 6.51 3.07
N GLU A 96 21.47 6.26 2.72
CA GLU A 96 22.21 7.15 1.84
C GLU A 96 21.68 7.09 0.39
N LYS A 97 21.67 8.24 -0.30
CA LYS A 97 21.21 8.36 -1.70
C LYS A 97 21.96 7.45 -2.69
N SER A 98 23.17 7.03 -2.35
CA SER A 98 24.02 6.13 -3.16
C SER A 98 23.79 4.65 -2.87
N LYS A 99 22.83 4.28 -2.02
CA LYS A 99 22.51 2.90 -1.68
C LYS A 99 21.27 2.42 -2.42
N GLY A 100 21.35 1.20 -2.91
CA GLY A 100 20.29 0.55 -3.68
C GLY A 100 20.87 -0.22 -4.87
N ASN A 101 19.99 -0.91 -5.59
CA ASN A 101 20.30 -1.39 -6.93
C ASN A 101 20.08 -0.25 -7.96
N GLU A 102 20.37 -0.51 -9.23
CA GLU A 102 20.20 0.47 -10.31
C GLU A 102 18.80 1.09 -10.36
N LEU A 103 17.77 0.29 -10.13
CA LEU A 103 16.37 0.75 -10.08
C LEU A 103 16.17 1.78 -8.96
N VAL A 104 16.62 1.47 -7.74
CA VAL A 104 16.45 2.33 -6.56
C VAL A 104 17.26 3.62 -6.71
N LEU A 105 18.50 3.55 -7.23
CA LEU A 105 19.33 4.74 -7.45
C LEU A 105 18.68 5.70 -8.46
N ALA A 106 18.24 5.19 -9.61
CA ALA A 106 17.57 6.01 -10.61
C ALA A 106 16.19 6.52 -10.15
N ALA A 107 15.45 5.71 -9.37
CA ALA A 107 14.18 6.13 -8.80
C ALA A 107 14.36 7.24 -7.76
N HIS A 108 15.41 7.17 -6.93
CA HIS A 108 15.73 8.20 -5.94
C HIS A 108 15.90 9.56 -6.61
N ASP A 109 16.71 9.64 -7.67
CA ASP A 109 16.96 10.90 -8.38
C ASP A 109 15.66 11.48 -8.98
N LEU A 110 14.83 10.62 -9.57
CA LEU A 110 13.53 11.03 -10.11
C LEU A 110 12.57 11.50 -9.01
N MET A 111 12.48 10.77 -7.90
CA MET A 111 11.62 11.11 -6.78
C MET A 111 12.08 12.41 -6.11
N GLN A 112 13.38 12.61 -5.91
CA GLN A 112 13.91 13.86 -5.36
C GLN A 112 13.59 15.06 -6.26
N LYS A 113 13.63 14.89 -7.59
CA LYS A 113 13.35 15.96 -8.53
C LYS A 113 11.87 16.31 -8.61
N HIS A 114 11.00 15.32 -8.52
CA HIS A 114 9.58 15.51 -8.82
C HIS A 114 8.70 15.51 -7.57
N LEU A 115 8.97 14.74 -6.52
CA LEU A 115 8.14 14.65 -5.31
C LEU A 115 8.66 15.57 -4.20
N GLU A 116 7.98 16.69 -3.97
CA GLU A 116 8.31 17.62 -2.89
C GLU A 116 8.26 17.00 -1.48
N ASN A 117 7.42 15.98 -1.31
CA ASN A 117 7.24 15.27 -0.04
C ASN A 117 8.07 13.99 0.06
N PHE A 118 9.04 13.81 -0.84
CA PHE A 118 9.99 12.71 -0.77
C PHE A 118 11.00 12.95 0.35
N ILE A 119 11.06 12.02 1.31
CA ILE A 119 11.95 12.11 2.47
C ILE A 119 13.27 11.33 2.30
N GLY A 120 13.48 10.73 1.13
CA GLY A 120 14.68 9.94 0.84
C GLY A 120 14.48 8.43 1.02
N ASN A 121 15.60 7.74 1.17
CA ASN A 121 15.63 6.29 1.34
C ASN A 121 15.36 5.92 2.80
N ILE A 122 14.71 4.77 3.00
CA ILE A 122 14.61 4.11 4.31
C ILE A 122 15.03 2.66 4.21
N GLU A 123 15.48 2.09 5.32
CA GLU A 123 15.84 0.67 5.41
C GLU A 123 14.69 -0.19 5.93
N GLY A 124 14.82 -1.52 5.76
CA GLY A 124 13.83 -2.48 6.24
C GLY A 124 13.53 -2.38 7.74
N ARG A 125 14.51 -1.96 8.55
CA ARG A 125 14.32 -1.74 10.00
C ARG A 125 13.38 -0.57 10.30
N ASP A 126 13.28 0.41 9.41
CA ASP A 126 12.56 1.67 9.65
C ASP A 126 11.08 1.61 9.27
N ILE A 127 10.67 0.56 8.55
CA ILE A 127 9.33 0.42 7.95
C ILE A 127 8.23 0.64 9.00
N LEU A 128 8.44 0.20 10.25
CA LEU A 128 7.42 0.23 11.31
C LEU A 128 7.64 1.35 12.36
N HIS A 129 8.65 2.22 12.17
CA HIS A 129 9.07 3.27 13.14
C HIS A 129 8.67 4.69 12.71
N ASP A 130 7.47 4.85 12.13
CA ASP A 130 6.85 6.16 11.86
C ASP A 130 7.65 7.12 10.96
N LYS A 131 8.67 6.64 10.23
CA LYS A 131 9.49 7.49 9.35
C LYS A 131 8.71 8.02 8.15
N ALA A 132 7.81 7.21 7.57
CA ALA A 132 7.04 7.54 6.38
C ALA A 132 5.57 7.18 6.52
N ASP A 133 4.73 7.83 5.71
CA ASP A 133 3.31 7.49 5.57
C ASP A 133 3.08 6.58 4.35
N VAL A 134 3.95 6.69 3.34
CA VAL A 134 4.02 5.83 2.15
C VAL A 134 5.46 5.35 1.93
N ILE A 135 5.63 4.06 1.71
CA ILE A 135 6.91 3.41 1.41
C ILE A 135 6.80 2.79 0.01
N VAL A 136 7.64 3.28 -0.89
CA VAL A 136 7.69 2.88 -2.29
C VAL A 136 8.70 1.76 -2.50
N THR A 137 8.34 0.74 -3.26
CA THR A 137 9.19 -0.39 -3.65
C THR A 137 8.66 -1.06 -4.92
N ASP A 138 9.44 -1.95 -5.52
CA ASP A 138 8.97 -2.85 -6.58
C ASP A 138 8.10 -3.98 -5.99
N GLY A 139 7.25 -4.58 -6.80
CA GLY A 139 6.30 -5.59 -6.33
C GLY A 139 6.96 -6.89 -5.87
N PHE A 140 8.17 -7.22 -6.34
CA PHE A 140 8.89 -8.39 -5.83
C PHE A 140 9.35 -8.14 -4.38
N THR A 141 10.07 -7.05 -4.15
CA THR A 141 10.58 -6.66 -2.82
C THR A 141 9.43 -6.41 -1.85
N GLY A 142 8.40 -5.66 -2.26
CA GLY A 142 7.26 -5.35 -1.41
C GLY A 142 6.45 -6.58 -1.02
N ASN A 143 6.26 -7.54 -1.93
CA ASN A 143 5.58 -8.80 -1.60
C ASN A 143 6.38 -9.63 -0.58
N VAL A 144 7.70 -9.69 -0.72
CA VAL A 144 8.58 -10.37 0.26
C VAL A 144 8.45 -9.73 1.65
N VAL A 145 8.51 -8.39 1.72
CA VAL A 145 8.34 -7.64 2.98
C VAL A 145 6.97 -7.90 3.60
N LEU A 146 5.90 -7.82 2.82
CA LEU A 146 4.53 -8.07 3.28
C LEU A 146 4.37 -9.47 3.86
N LYS A 147 4.81 -10.50 3.13
CA LYS A 147 4.71 -11.90 3.57
C LYS A 147 5.57 -12.21 4.78
N PHE A 148 6.73 -11.56 4.90
CA PHE A 148 7.54 -11.66 6.11
C PHE A 148 6.82 -11.03 7.32
N ALA A 149 6.26 -9.83 7.17
CA ALA A 149 5.52 -9.16 8.24
C ALA A 149 4.30 -9.97 8.71
N GLU A 150 3.51 -10.52 7.78
CA GLU A 150 2.37 -11.41 8.08
C GLU A 150 2.81 -12.65 8.89
N SER A 151 3.93 -13.28 8.48
CA SER A 151 4.47 -14.47 9.13
C SER A 151 4.89 -14.20 10.58
N ILE A 152 5.59 -13.08 10.82
CA ILE A 152 6.05 -12.67 12.14
C ILE A 152 4.87 -12.47 13.10
N VAL A 153 3.81 -11.77 12.68
CA VAL A 153 2.61 -11.56 13.50
C VAL A 153 1.97 -12.90 13.90
N GLY A 154 1.88 -13.84 12.96
CA GLY A 154 1.37 -15.19 13.21
C GLY A 154 2.20 -15.98 14.23
N ILE A 155 3.53 -15.95 14.08
CA ILE A 155 4.48 -16.66 14.96
C ILE A 155 4.40 -16.11 16.40
N PHE A 156 4.48 -14.78 16.57
CA PHE A 156 4.44 -14.16 17.89
C PHE A 156 3.10 -14.41 18.59
N GLY A 157 1.98 -14.22 17.88
CA GLY A 157 0.64 -14.44 18.43
C GLY A 157 0.42 -15.88 18.91
N ASN A 158 0.87 -16.87 18.12
CA ASN A 158 0.74 -18.29 18.47
C ASN A 158 1.69 -18.68 19.61
N SER A 159 2.92 -18.19 19.60
CA SER A 159 3.91 -18.45 20.65
C SER A 159 3.45 -17.88 22.00
N LEU A 160 2.92 -16.65 22.01
CA LEU A 160 2.40 -16.01 23.21
C LEU A 160 1.20 -16.78 23.79
N LYS A 161 0.22 -17.15 22.95
CA LYS A 161 -0.93 -17.97 23.38
C LYS A 161 -0.50 -19.30 23.99
N ARG A 162 0.52 -19.95 23.41
CA ARG A 162 1.05 -21.22 23.94
C ARG A 162 1.66 -21.03 25.33
N ARG A 163 2.49 -19.99 25.52
CA ARG A 163 3.12 -19.69 26.83
C ARG A 163 2.09 -19.32 27.90
N ILE A 164 1.06 -18.56 27.56
CA ILE A 164 -0.01 -18.19 28.49
C ILE A 164 -0.73 -19.43 29.04
N LYS A 165 -0.93 -20.46 28.20
CA LYS A 165 -1.64 -21.69 28.57
C LYS A 165 -0.83 -22.68 29.42
N GLN A 166 0.47 -22.42 29.66
CA GLN A 166 1.35 -23.40 30.32
C GLN A 166 1.16 -23.50 31.84
N ASN A 167 0.69 -22.45 32.52
CA ASN A 167 0.43 -22.51 33.96
C ASN A 167 -0.65 -21.50 34.41
N LEU A 168 -1.25 -21.76 35.57
CA LEU A 168 -2.35 -20.97 36.13
C LEU A 168 -1.98 -19.50 36.38
N PHE A 169 -0.73 -19.21 36.77
CA PHE A 169 -0.25 -17.84 37.01
C PHE A 169 -0.19 -17.01 35.73
N SER A 170 0.30 -17.58 34.63
CA SER A 170 0.29 -16.95 33.31
C SER A 170 -1.14 -16.68 32.82
N LEU A 171 -2.09 -17.56 33.18
CA LEU A 171 -3.50 -17.41 32.83
C LEU A 171 -4.17 -16.24 33.56
N THR A 172 -3.94 -16.13 34.88
CA THR A 172 -4.44 -15.00 35.67
C THR A 172 -3.79 -13.68 35.25
N GLY A 173 -2.47 -13.66 35.01
CA GLY A 173 -1.80 -12.49 34.44
C GLY A 173 -2.40 -12.07 33.09
N ALA A 174 -2.64 -13.04 32.19
CA ALA A 174 -3.25 -12.76 30.90
C ALA A 174 -4.70 -12.24 30.99
N PHE A 175 -5.45 -12.67 32.01
CA PHE A 175 -6.79 -12.15 32.28
C PHE A 175 -6.75 -10.66 32.66
N LEU A 176 -5.81 -10.27 33.52
CA LEU A 176 -5.60 -8.87 33.90
C LEU A 176 -5.13 -8.02 32.72
N MET A 177 -4.24 -8.57 31.87
CA MET A 177 -3.72 -7.90 30.66
C MET A 177 -4.68 -7.94 29.47
N ARG A 178 -5.87 -8.55 29.61
CA ARG A 178 -6.81 -8.73 28.51
C ARG A 178 -7.19 -7.44 27.77
N PRO A 179 -7.36 -6.27 28.42
CA PRO A 179 -7.58 -5.01 27.72
C PRO A 179 -6.41 -4.62 26.82
N ALA A 180 -5.18 -4.72 27.33
CA ALA A 180 -3.96 -4.42 26.57
C ALA A 180 -3.78 -5.37 25.38
N PHE A 181 -4.03 -6.68 25.56
CA PHE A 181 -3.99 -7.63 24.45
C PHE A 181 -5.06 -7.37 23.39
N ARG A 182 -6.25 -6.88 23.77
CA ARG A 182 -7.26 -6.47 22.79
C ARG A 182 -6.84 -5.22 22.03
N ALA A 183 -6.27 -4.22 22.71
CA ALA A 183 -5.76 -3.01 22.08
C ALA A 183 -4.64 -3.34 21.09
N MET A 184 -3.66 -4.14 21.53
CA MET A 184 -2.60 -4.64 20.67
C MET A 184 -3.14 -5.43 19.49
N LYS A 185 -4.07 -6.38 19.72
CA LYS A 185 -4.67 -7.13 18.61
C LYS A 185 -5.27 -6.20 17.57
N ARG A 186 -6.02 -5.17 17.98
CA ARG A 186 -6.61 -4.20 17.04
C ARG A 186 -5.54 -3.42 16.26
N ALA A 187 -4.48 -2.97 16.91
CA ALA A 187 -3.41 -2.21 16.23
C ALA A 187 -2.74 -3.03 15.10
N TYR A 188 -2.58 -4.33 15.29
CA TYR A 188 -1.93 -5.24 14.34
C TYR A 188 -2.91 -6.08 13.50
N ASP A 189 -4.22 -5.85 13.60
CA ASP A 189 -5.24 -6.59 12.86
C ASP A 189 -5.44 -5.93 11.49
N TYR A 190 -4.91 -6.56 10.44
CA TYR A 190 -5.06 -6.10 9.06
C TYR A 190 -6.53 -5.95 8.65
N GLU A 191 -7.46 -6.70 9.29
CA GLU A 191 -8.89 -6.59 9.03
C GLU A 191 -9.47 -5.22 9.44
N GLU A 192 -8.81 -4.48 10.34
CA GLU A 192 -9.21 -3.12 10.72
C GLU A 192 -9.06 -2.13 9.56
N TYR A 193 -8.12 -2.38 8.66
CA TYR A 193 -7.86 -1.54 7.49
C TYR A 193 -8.59 -2.04 6.24
N GLY A 194 -9.06 -3.29 6.27
CA GLY A 194 -9.94 -3.87 5.26
C GLY A 194 -9.18 -4.43 4.06
N GLY A 195 -9.64 -4.06 2.87
CA GLY A 195 -8.99 -4.39 1.60
C GLY A 195 -8.09 -3.26 1.12
N VAL A 196 -7.22 -3.58 0.19
CA VAL A 196 -6.20 -2.66 -0.35
C VAL A 196 -6.57 -2.18 -1.74
N PRO A 197 -6.30 -0.92 -2.10
CA PRO A 197 -6.61 -0.41 -3.42
C PRO A 197 -5.60 -0.92 -4.46
N LEU A 198 -6.11 -1.29 -5.63
CA LEU A 198 -5.34 -1.40 -6.86
C LEU A 198 -5.30 -0.01 -7.51
N LEU A 199 -4.29 0.78 -7.14
CA LEU A 199 -4.14 2.16 -7.59
C LEU A 199 -3.70 2.22 -9.05
N GLY A 200 -4.14 3.27 -9.75
CA GLY A 200 -3.76 3.52 -11.15
C GLY A 200 -4.67 2.87 -12.20
N ILE A 201 -5.74 2.20 -11.79
CA ILE A 201 -6.81 1.69 -12.67
C ILE A 201 -7.85 2.79 -12.89
N ASP A 202 -8.42 2.86 -14.10
CA ASP A 202 -9.49 3.81 -14.44
C ASP A 202 -10.86 3.37 -13.86
N GLY A 203 -10.92 3.39 -12.53
CA GLY A 203 -12.03 2.92 -11.70
C GLY A 203 -11.52 2.45 -10.34
N ILE A 204 -12.42 2.12 -9.42
CA ILE A 204 -12.06 1.74 -8.05
C ILE A 204 -12.10 0.22 -7.91
N SER A 205 -10.95 -0.40 -7.64
CA SER A 205 -10.83 -1.84 -7.40
C SER A 205 -10.12 -2.09 -6.07
N ILE A 206 -10.84 -2.70 -5.11
CA ILE A 206 -10.33 -3.03 -3.78
C ILE A 206 -10.13 -4.53 -3.65
N ILE A 207 -8.90 -4.93 -3.38
CA ILE A 207 -8.48 -6.32 -3.22
C ILE A 207 -8.55 -6.68 -1.75
N CYS A 208 -9.30 -7.72 -1.41
CA CYS A 208 -9.38 -8.30 -0.08
C CYS A 208 -8.64 -9.64 -0.03
N HIS A 209 -8.24 -10.06 1.16
CA HIS A 209 -7.65 -11.38 1.34
C HIS A 209 -8.72 -12.47 1.18
N GLY A 210 -8.36 -13.65 0.69
CA GLY A 210 -9.30 -14.77 0.53
C GLY A 210 -9.95 -15.24 1.84
N SER A 211 -9.31 -14.95 2.98
CA SER A 211 -9.84 -15.23 4.32
C SER A 211 -10.50 -14.02 4.99
N SER A 212 -10.81 -12.95 4.24
CA SER A 212 -11.36 -11.72 4.80
C SER A 212 -12.68 -11.98 5.54
N SER A 213 -12.75 -11.55 6.80
CA SER A 213 -13.98 -11.56 7.58
C SER A 213 -15.01 -10.54 7.08
N ALA A 214 -16.24 -10.63 7.59
CA ALA A 214 -17.29 -9.63 7.33
C ALA A 214 -16.84 -8.21 7.74
N LYS A 215 -15.99 -8.10 8.77
CA LYS A 215 -15.40 -6.83 9.19
C LYS A 215 -14.42 -6.29 8.17
N ALA A 216 -13.52 -7.15 7.66
CA ALA A 216 -12.58 -6.76 6.61
C ALA A 216 -13.31 -6.29 5.34
N LEU A 217 -14.38 -6.99 4.92
CA LEU A 217 -15.20 -6.58 3.78
C LEU A 217 -15.93 -5.24 4.01
N LYS A 218 -16.50 -5.03 5.21
CA LYS A 218 -17.09 -3.74 5.58
C LYS A 218 -16.07 -2.60 5.44
N ASN A 219 -14.85 -2.81 5.95
CA ASN A 219 -13.78 -1.82 5.89
C ASN A 219 -13.29 -1.61 4.44
N ALA A 220 -13.22 -2.66 3.61
CA ALA A 220 -12.91 -2.55 2.19
C ALA A 220 -13.93 -1.70 1.42
N ILE A 221 -15.22 -1.87 1.70
CA ILE A 221 -16.29 -1.04 1.13
C ILE A 221 -16.13 0.42 1.60
N HIS A 222 -15.72 0.64 2.84
CA HIS A 222 -15.45 1.99 3.34
C HIS A 222 -14.29 2.67 2.60
N VAL A 223 -13.19 1.94 2.33
CA VAL A 223 -12.08 2.44 1.50
C VAL A 223 -12.56 2.78 0.09
N ALA A 224 -13.35 1.89 -0.55
CA ALA A 224 -13.93 2.15 -1.86
C ALA A 224 -14.79 3.43 -1.87
N LYS A 225 -15.64 3.59 -0.85
CA LYS A 225 -16.49 4.77 -0.67
C LYS A 225 -15.64 6.05 -0.57
N ILE A 226 -14.59 6.04 0.26
CA ILE A 226 -13.70 7.19 0.41
C ILE A 226 -13.05 7.55 -0.93
N MET A 227 -12.53 6.56 -1.66
CA MET A 227 -11.90 6.80 -2.96
C MET A 227 -12.86 7.45 -3.96
N GLY A 228 -14.12 7.01 -3.97
CA GLY A 228 -15.18 7.56 -4.82
C GLY A 228 -15.58 8.98 -4.42
N GLU A 229 -15.94 9.19 -3.16
CA GLU A 229 -16.37 10.50 -2.65
C GLU A 229 -15.28 11.56 -2.73
N LYS A 230 -14.01 11.17 -2.53
CA LYS A 230 -12.85 12.06 -2.59
C LYS A 230 -12.23 12.13 -3.98
N GLN A 231 -12.80 11.45 -4.98
CA GLN A 231 -12.32 11.47 -6.37
C GLN A 231 -10.81 11.19 -6.51
N VAL A 232 -10.29 10.22 -5.75
CA VAL A 232 -8.83 9.95 -5.65
C VAL A 232 -8.18 9.74 -7.04
N ASN A 233 -8.84 8.99 -7.92
CA ASN A 233 -8.33 8.73 -9.27
C ASN A 233 -8.19 10.02 -10.11
N LYS A 234 -9.12 10.98 -9.94
CA LYS A 234 -9.07 12.26 -10.64
C LYS A 234 -7.86 13.08 -10.19
N HIS A 235 -7.61 13.13 -8.87
CA HIS A 235 -6.43 13.80 -8.33
C HIS A 235 -5.12 13.15 -8.80
N ILE A 236 -5.08 11.82 -8.93
CA ILE A 236 -3.94 11.11 -9.52
C ILE A 236 -3.72 11.55 -10.97
N GLU A 237 -4.77 11.60 -11.81
CA GLU A 237 -4.67 12.01 -13.21
C GLU A 237 -4.19 13.47 -13.36
N GLU A 238 -4.76 14.37 -12.56
CA GLU A 238 -4.40 15.79 -12.53
C GLU A 238 -2.93 15.99 -12.14
N GLU A 239 -2.47 15.32 -11.08
CA GLU A 239 -1.11 15.43 -10.59
C GLU A 239 -0.07 14.90 -11.59
N LEU A 240 -0.36 13.77 -12.23
CA LEU A 240 0.52 13.20 -13.26
C LEU A 240 0.58 14.09 -14.51
N SER A 241 -0.55 14.68 -14.91
CA SER A 241 -0.64 15.59 -16.04
C SER A 241 0.13 16.89 -15.77
N ALA A 242 -0.05 17.49 -14.59
CA ALA A 242 0.63 18.73 -14.19
C ALA A 242 2.16 18.60 -14.19
N ARG A 243 2.68 17.41 -13.91
CA ARG A 243 4.12 17.13 -13.84
C ARG A 243 4.75 16.77 -15.19
N GLY A 244 3.96 16.67 -16.26
CA GLY A 244 4.43 16.17 -17.55
C GLY A 244 4.95 14.73 -17.48
N LEU A 245 4.50 13.96 -16.47
CA LEU A 245 4.92 12.57 -16.23
C LEU A 245 4.00 11.57 -16.95
N LEU A 246 3.40 12.00 -18.07
CA LEU A 246 2.54 11.15 -18.87
C LEU A 246 3.37 10.03 -19.51
N TRP A 247 2.97 8.79 -19.22
CA TRP A 247 3.55 7.63 -19.88
C TRP A 247 3.32 7.71 -21.40
N GLY A 248 4.39 7.99 -22.15
CA GLY A 248 4.38 8.16 -23.60
C GLY A 248 5.25 9.33 -24.08
N GLU A 249 5.25 10.47 -23.37
CA GLU A 249 6.01 11.67 -23.75
C GLU A 249 7.46 11.67 -23.24
N THR A 250 7.73 10.96 -22.14
CA THR A 250 9.06 10.83 -21.54
C THR A 250 9.99 9.86 -22.29
N GLN A 251 9.47 9.02 -23.20
CA GLN A 251 10.31 8.15 -24.04
C GLN A 251 10.89 8.91 -25.25
N SER A 252 10.24 9.97 -25.73
CA SER A 252 10.73 10.80 -26.84
C SER A 252 11.89 11.72 -26.47
N SER A 253 12.15 11.95 -25.18
CA SER A 253 13.25 12.79 -24.69
C SER A 253 14.48 12.00 -24.21
N GLN A 254 14.46 10.67 -24.35
CA GLN A 254 15.57 9.77 -23.97
C GLN A 254 15.98 8.82 -25.11
N ALA A 255 15.56 9.10 -26.35
CA ALA A 255 16.02 8.43 -27.57
C ALA A 255 16.94 9.36 -28.36
#